data_AF-A0A4Y2EE88-F1
#
_entry.id   AF-A0A4Y2EE88-F1
#
_cell.length_a   1.000
_cell.length_b   1.000
_cell.length_c   1.000
_cell.angle_alpha   90.00
_cell.angle_beta   90.00
_cell.angle_gamma   90.00
#
_symmetry.space_group_name_H-M   'P 1'
#
loop_
_entity.id
_entity.type
_entity.pdbx_description
1 polymer ?
#
loop_
_entity_poly.entity_id
_entity_poly.type
_entity_poly.pdbx_seq_one_letter_code
_entity_poly.pdbx_strand_id
1 'polypeptide(L)'
;MNEAADDKRDWFNSYVDQSVTFSSWRKVEAKISQILKQNVEKKLMDPVNRQILFQILGDDFVNKYFSSYTNSPAVLDNIRHEEKERKVAEMKIYVSSVIGNALQKNGPKSDSKVQSDLSAFSQDLQNVVESDLQEELSETKSKKKTKTDMHEKYLAGLLASESNVIEDLLPKMSSQLVVLSDNLRQLIWPVCSAAKEKSKSKKNFEKVQDKFTQLYRKFYSSPDFNEDMKNIIPAVNEVFVEFKCLESLKSEESMKICAVVLKLCDMYGRKFQFQFVYSAIVVQQQFLNDRQKAYDQNYGYAAFFLEQILRTCAPNSNRCVKIAKKVSEILSDVDKQLDSQIKEKMLVQHRDAKDLKEGKSNAGKSTATENIDFYLNKWISSAFVAVLKPNFLLFIWDQLFFQKWENKIFQDISLALLGLLKPWFMAAKNQNDIQRVIRPFQFESKFFEFSI
;
A
#
# COMPACT_ATOMS: atom_id res chain seq x y z
N MET A 1 10.13 5.82 -34.22
CA MET A 1 10.70 5.42 -32.91
C MET A 1 10.01 6.07 -31.69
N ASN A 2 8.84 6.72 -31.86
CA ASN A 2 8.04 7.28 -30.75
C ASN A 2 6.79 6.43 -30.39
N GLU A 3 6.43 5.40 -31.17
CA GLU A 3 5.17 4.66 -30.96
C GLU A 3 5.16 3.77 -29.70
N ALA A 4 6.30 3.21 -29.27
CA ALA A 4 6.31 2.27 -28.13
C ALA A 4 6.26 2.95 -26.75
N ALA A 5 6.49 4.27 -26.68
CA ALA A 5 6.37 5.05 -25.45
C ALA A 5 4.94 5.58 -25.24
N ASP A 6 4.22 5.86 -26.33
CA ASP A 6 2.79 6.20 -26.29
C ASP A 6 1.94 4.98 -25.89
N ASP A 7 2.28 3.78 -26.39
CA ASP A 7 1.51 2.54 -26.12
C ASP A 7 1.46 2.12 -24.63
N LYS A 8 2.51 2.41 -23.85
CA LYS A 8 2.57 2.10 -22.41
C LYS A 8 1.89 3.18 -21.54
N ARG A 9 1.87 4.43 -22.01
CA ARG A 9 1.06 5.51 -21.40
C ARG A 9 -0.42 5.28 -21.67
N ASP A 10 -0.74 4.80 -22.88
CA ASP A 10 -2.09 4.44 -23.28
C ASP A 10 -2.60 3.21 -22.54
N TRP A 11 -1.74 2.24 -22.20
CA TRP A 11 -2.11 1.12 -21.33
C TRP A 11 -2.46 1.57 -19.89
N PHE A 12 -1.64 2.44 -19.28
CA PHE A 12 -1.94 2.97 -17.93
C PHE A 12 -3.17 3.90 -17.95
N ASN A 13 -3.33 4.72 -18.99
CA ASN A 13 -4.51 5.56 -19.18
C ASN A 13 -5.77 4.75 -19.46
N SER A 14 -5.67 3.66 -20.23
CA SER A 14 -6.73 2.66 -20.45
C SER A 14 -7.09 1.96 -19.14
N TYR A 15 -6.13 1.70 -18.25
CA TYR A 15 -6.37 1.09 -16.95
C TYR A 15 -7.07 2.04 -15.97
N VAL A 16 -6.71 3.32 -16.02
CA VAL A 16 -7.42 4.40 -15.30
C VAL A 16 -8.83 4.64 -15.90
N ASP A 17 -9.01 4.48 -17.22
CA ASP A 17 -10.33 4.61 -17.86
C ASP A 17 -11.25 3.41 -17.62
N GLN A 18 -10.70 2.21 -17.39
CA GLN A 18 -11.46 0.97 -17.15
C GLN A 18 -11.88 0.77 -15.68
N SER A 19 -11.27 1.50 -14.76
CA SER A 19 -11.82 1.63 -13.41
C SER A 19 -13.13 2.43 -13.46
N VAL A 20 -14.24 1.76 -13.14
CA VAL A 20 -15.60 2.35 -13.11
C VAL A 20 -15.66 3.59 -12.18
N THR A 21 -14.75 3.68 -11.20
CA THR A 21 -14.60 4.82 -10.29
C THR A 21 -13.77 5.97 -10.84
N PHE A 22 -12.83 5.74 -11.77
CA PHE A 22 -11.97 6.80 -12.33
C PHE A 22 -12.54 7.48 -13.58
N SER A 23 -13.30 6.77 -14.43
CA SER A 23 -13.92 7.41 -15.62
C SER A 23 -14.98 8.45 -15.27
N SER A 24 -15.72 8.23 -14.18
CA SER A 24 -16.64 9.20 -13.60
C SER A 24 -15.89 10.37 -12.95
N TRP A 25 -14.75 10.09 -12.30
CA TRP A 25 -13.88 11.13 -11.74
C TRP A 25 -13.26 12.03 -12.80
N ARG A 26 -12.79 11.50 -13.95
CA ARG A 26 -12.25 12.33 -15.05
C ARG A 26 -13.28 13.31 -15.62
N LYS A 27 -14.56 12.91 -15.71
CA LYS A 27 -15.65 13.81 -16.11
C LYS A 27 -15.90 14.90 -15.07
N VAL A 28 -15.84 14.56 -13.79
CA VAL A 28 -15.95 15.51 -12.67
C VAL A 28 -14.77 16.47 -12.66
N GLU A 29 -13.55 15.95 -12.78
CA GLU A 29 -12.30 16.70 -12.87
C GLU A 29 -12.34 17.68 -14.03
N ALA A 30 -12.62 17.23 -15.26
CA ALA A 30 -12.70 18.10 -16.43
C ALA A 30 -13.72 19.24 -16.25
N LYS A 31 -14.86 18.94 -15.61
CA LYS A 31 -15.91 19.93 -15.33
C LYS A 31 -15.50 20.91 -14.23
N ILE A 32 -14.84 20.45 -13.18
CA ILE A 32 -14.27 21.31 -12.13
C ILE A 32 -13.18 22.20 -12.73
N SER A 33 -12.28 21.65 -13.54
CA SER A 33 -11.23 22.40 -14.21
C SER A 33 -11.81 23.50 -15.11
N GLN A 34 -12.90 23.22 -15.84
CA GLN A 34 -13.58 24.23 -16.66
C GLN A 34 -14.24 25.32 -15.81
N ILE A 35 -14.88 24.97 -14.70
CA ILE A 35 -15.48 25.95 -13.77
C ILE A 35 -14.39 26.80 -13.11
N LEU A 36 -13.30 26.16 -12.68
CA LEU A 36 -12.16 26.82 -12.09
C LEU A 36 -11.55 27.79 -13.09
N LYS A 37 -11.35 27.38 -14.36
CA LYS A 37 -10.90 28.26 -15.45
C LYS A 37 -11.75 29.53 -15.53
N GLN A 38 -13.07 29.38 -15.72
CA GLN A 38 -13.99 30.50 -15.93
C GLN A 38 -14.04 31.48 -14.74
N ASN A 39 -13.88 30.99 -13.51
CA ASN A 39 -13.88 31.82 -12.32
C ASN A 39 -12.55 32.54 -12.13
N VAL A 40 -11.45 31.81 -12.27
CA VAL A 40 -10.08 32.33 -12.13
C VAL A 40 -9.77 33.39 -13.19
N GLU A 41 -10.24 33.23 -14.43
CA GLU A 41 -10.01 34.15 -15.54
C GLU A 41 -10.36 35.62 -15.21
N LYS A 42 -11.41 35.82 -14.41
CA LYS A 42 -11.84 37.16 -13.93
C LYS A 42 -10.82 37.83 -13.00
N LYS A 43 -10.02 37.04 -12.29
CA LYS A 43 -8.98 37.50 -11.37
C LYS A 43 -7.61 37.67 -12.05
N LEU A 44 -7.44 37.16 -13.26
CA LEU A 44 -6.16 37.22 -14.00
C LEU A 44 -5.85 38.60 -14.60
N MET A 45 -6.82 39.52 -14.62
CA MET A 45 -6.60 40.90 -15.09
C MET A 45 -5.65 41.67 -14.17
N ASP A 46 -5.63 41.32 -12.89
CA ASP A 46 -4.66 41.86 -11.95
C ASP A 46 -3.33 41.07 -12.07
N PRO A 47 -2.21 41.73 -12.43
CA PRO A 47 -0.93 41.05 -12.65
C PRO A 47 -0.43 40.29 -11.43
N VAL A 48 -0.68 40.78 -10.22
CA VAL A 48 -0.25 40.15 -8.96
C VAL A 48 -1.04 38.88 -8.71
N ASN A 49 -2.37 38.96 -8.76
CA ASN A 49 -3.26 37.83 -8.56
C ASN A 49 -2.99 36.74 -9.60
N ARG A 50 -2.74 37.13 -10.86
CA ARG A 50 -2.39 36.19 -11.94
C ARG A 50 -1.17 35.34 -11.58
N GLN A 51 -0.06 35.95 -11.16
CA GLN A 51 1.14 35.18 -10.83
C GLN A 51 0.95 34.29 -9.60
N ILE A 52 0.25 34.78 -8.58
CA ILE A 52 -0.09 33.97 -7.38
C ILE A 52 -0.98 32.78 -7.77
N LEU A 53 -1.99 32.99 -8.60
CA LEU A 53 -2.89 31.94 -9.06
C LEU A 53 -2.15 30.92 -9.94
N PHE A 54 -1.21 31.35 -10.77
CA PHE A 54 -0.37 30.42 -11.55
C PHE A 54 0.50 29.54 -10.64
N GLN A 55 1.08 30.11 -9.58
CA GLN A 55 1.82 29.33 -8.57
C GLN A 55 0.92 28.34 -7.82
N ILE A 56 -0.32 28.71 -7.50
CA ILE A 56 -1.27 27.84 -6.78
C ILE A 56 -1.77 26.69 -7.66
N LEU A 57 -2.08 26.98 -8.94
CA LEU A 57 -2.68 26.00 -9.86
C LEU A 57 -1.67 25.04 -10.50
N GLY A 58 -0.39 25.41 -10.52
CA GLY A 58 0.68 24.61 -11.12
C GLY A 58 0.76 24.75 -12.64
N ASP A 59 1.95 24.50 -13.18
CA ASP A 59 2.29 24.76 -14.58
C ASP A 59 1.41 23.99 -15.57
N ASP A 60 1.05 22.73 -15.26
CA ASP A 60 0.23 21.90 -16.14
C ASP A 60 -1.17 22.50 -16.38
N PHE A 61 -1.82 22.96 -15.30
CA PHE A 61 -3.14 23.58 -15.39
C PHE A 61 -3.07 24.91 -16.15
N VAL A 62 -2.05 25.71 -15.86
CA VAL A 62 -1.82 27.02 -16.49
C VAL A 62 -1.56 26.85 -17.99
N ASN A 63 -0.67 25.94 -18.37
CA ASN A 63 -0.37 25.67 -19.78
C ASN A 63 -1.59 25.15 -20.54
N LYS A 64 -2.42 24.33 -19.89
CA LYS A 64 -3.62 23.76 -20.51
C LYS A 64 -4.74 24.79 -20.73
N TYR A 65 -4.98 25.68 -19.76
CA TYR A 65 -6.17 26.54 -19.77
C TYR A 65 -5.89 28.03 -19.99
N PHE A 66 -4.66 28.49 -19.77
CA PHE A 66 -4.26 29.90 -19.74
C PHE A 66 -2.99 30.18 -20.54
N SER A 67 -2.67 29.38 -21.56
CA SER A 67 -1.48 29.56 -22.41
C SER A 67 -1.40 30.91 -23.12
N SER A 68 -2.51 31.63 -23.26
CA SER A 68 -2.55 32.99 -23.82
C SER A 68 -2.06 34.08 -22.87
N TYR A 69 -1.88 33.78 -21.59
CA TYR A 69 -1.46 34.75 -20.58
C TYR A 69 0.05 34.66 -20.35
N THR A 70 0.73 35.81 -20.37
CA THR A 70 2.16 35.87 -20.05
C THR A 70 2.40 35.54 -18.58
N ASN A 71 3.19 34.50 -18.31
CA ASN A 71 3.74 34.20 -16.99
C ASN A 71 4.93 35.15 -16.74
N SER A 72 4.90 35.92 -15.65
CA SER A 72 5.88 36.96 -15.35
C SER A 72 6.13 36.99 -13.84
N PRO A 73 6.90 36.02 -13.31
CA PRO A 73 7.12 35.87 -11.88
C PRO A 73 7.68 37.14 -11.22
N ALA A 74 8.46 37.93 -11.96
CA ALA A 74 9.07 39.19 -11.51
C ALA A 74 8.05 40.23 -11.01
N VAL A 75 6.77 40.13 -11.38
CA VAL A 75 5.72 40.99 -10.84
C VAL A 75 5.58 40.84 -9.32
N LEU A 76 5.89 39.66 -8.77
CA LEU A 76 5.81 39.40 -7.33
C LEU A 76 7.02 39.94 -6.55
N ASP A 77 8.10 40.31 -7.22
CA ASP A 77 9.31 40.83 -6.57
C ASP A 77 9.14 42.30 -6.14
N ASN A 78 8.20 43.01 -6.77
CA ASN A 78 7.90 44.41 -6.46
C ASN A 78 6.92 44.59 -5.29
N ILE A 79 6.47 43.49 -4.67
CA ILE A 79 5.46 43.50 -3.60
C ILE A 79 6.15 43.22 -2.27
N ARG A 80 5.77 43.95 -1.23
CA ARG A 80 6.25 43.66 0.13
C ARG A 80 5.85 42.24 0.55
N HIS A 81 6.77 41.54 1.22
CA HIS A 81 6.59 40.14 1.60
C HIS A 81 5.26 39.87 2.34
N GLU A 82 4.93 40.71 3.32
CA GLU A 82 3.69 40.58 4.11
C GLU A 82 2.43 40.72 3.24
N GLU A 83 2.45 41.65 2.28
CA GLU A 83 1.34 41.84 1.36
C GLU A 83 1.20 40.67 0.38
N LYS A 84 2.33 40.13 -0.09
CA LYS A 84 2.36 38.91 -0.92
C LYS A 84 1.77 37.72 -0.17
N GLU A 85 2.15 37.47 1.08
CA GLU A 85 1.61 36.38 1.89
C GLU A 85 0.10 36.54 2.13
N ARG A 86 -0.36 37.75 2.46
CA ARG A 86 -1.78 38.05 2.59
C ARG A 86 -2.55 37.76 1.31
N LYS A 87 -2.00 38.16 0.16
CA LYS A 87 -2.60 37.90 -1.16
C LYS A 87 -2.59 36.41 -1.54
N VAL A 88 -1.53 35.67 -1.20
CA VAL A 88 -1.48 34.21 -1.39
C VAL A 88 -2.55 33.53 -0.56
N ALA A 89 -2.72 33.91 0.71
CA ALA A 89 -3.78 33.37 1.56
C ALA A 89 -5.18 33.69 1.01
N GLU A 90 -5.41 34.92 0.58
CA GLU A 90 -6.66 35.36 -0.08
C GLU A 90 -6.98 34.50 -1.32
N MET A 91 -6.00 34.30 -2.21
CA MET A 91 -6.17 33.51 -3.43
C MET A 91 -6.34 32.01 -3.16
N LYS A 92 -5.68 31.45 -2.13
CA LYS A 92 -5.89 30.05 -1.71
C LYS A 92 -7.31 29.83 -1.20
N ILE A 93 -7.82 30.74 -0.37
CA ILE A 93 -9.22 30.69 0.12
C ILE A 93 -10.19 30.79 -1.07
N TYR A 94 -9.92 31.70 -2.01
CA TYR A 94 -10.73 31.87 -3.20
C TYR A 94 -10.77 30.60 -4.08
N VAL A 95 -9.61 30.03 -4.43
CA VAL A 95 -9.52 28.81 -5.25
C VAL A 95 -10.23 27.63 -4.56
N SER A 96 -9.98 27.44 -3.26
CA SER A 96 -10.65 26.39 -2.47
C SER A 96 -12.17 26.57 -2.44
N SER A 97 -12.67 27.80 -2.32
CA SER A 97 -14.10 28.10 -2.38
C SER A 97 -14.71 27.79 -3.76
N VAL A 98 -14.01 28.15 -4.84
CA VAL A 98 -14.45 27.84 -6.21
C VAL A 98 -14.51 26.32 -6.43
N ILE A 99 -13.48 25.58 -6.00
CA ILE A 99 -13.45 24.11 -6.09
C ILE A 99 -14.56 23.49 -5.25
N GLY A 100 -14.74 23.94 -4.00
CA GLY A 100 -15.79 23.46 -3.11
C GLY A 100 -17.20 23.65 -3.70
N ASN A 101 -17.48 24.84 -4.23
CA ASN A 101 -18.76 25.13 -4.90
C ASN A 101 -18.93 24.33 -6.19
N ALA A 102 -17.84 24.14 -6.96
CA ALA A 102 -17.85 23.33 -8.18
C ALA A 102 -18.15 21.87 -7.87
N LEU A 103 -17.53 21.31 -6.82
CA LEU A 103 -17.78 19.96 -6.32
C LEU A 103 -19.20 19.80 -5.79
N GLN A 104 -19.72 20.77 -5.04
CA GLN A 104 -21.10 20.71 -4.55
C GLN A 104 -22.13 20.73 -5.70
N LYS A 105 -21.86 21.51 -6.76
CA LYS A 105 -22.77 21.67 -7.91
C LYS A 105 -22.56 20.63 -9.01
N ASN A 106 -21.36 20.05 -9.15
CA ASN A 106 -20.96 19.24 -10.31
C ASN A 106 -20.06 18.06 -9.98
N GLY A 107 -19.64 17.89 -8.73
CA GLY A 107 -19.19 16.60 -8.24
C GLY A 107 -20.29 15.56 -8.43
N PRO A 108 -20.03 14.29 -8.09
CA PRO A 108 -21.03 13.22 -8.20
C PRO A 108 -22.29 13.65 -7.45
N LYS A 109 -23.26 14.22 -8.17
CA LYS A 109 -24.62 14.35 -7.69
C LYS A 109 -25.05 12.92 -7.53
N SER A 110 -25.68 12.61 -6.41
CA SER A 110 -26.43 11.38 -6.23
C SER A 110 -27.34 11.23 -7.47
N ASP A 111 -26.87 10.43 -8.43
CA ASP A 111 -27.37 10.45 -9.81
C ASP A 111 -28.67 9.67 -9.78
N SER A 112 -29.82 10.33 -9.92
CA SER A 112 -31.13 9.76 -9.56
C SER A 112 -31.49 8.48 -10.33
N LYS A 113 -30.82 8.19 -11.44
CA LYS A 113 -31.01 6.96 -12.21
C LYS A 113 -30.13 5.81 -11.73
N VAL A 114 -28.85 6.08 -11.45
CA VAL A 114 -27.99 5.13 -10.72
C VAL A 114 -28.53 4.94 -9.31
N GLN A 115 -29.08 5.96 -8.68
CA GLN A 115 -29.74 5.91 -7.39
C GLN A 115 -31.17 5.38 -7.49
N SER A 116 -31.81 5.29 -8.66
CA SER A 116 -33.10 4.60 -8.86
C SER A 116 -32.87 3.13 -9.08
N ASP A 117 -31.84 2.73 -9.83
CA ASP A 117 -31.48 1.34 -10.01
C ASP A 117 -30.78 0.81 -8.75
N LEU A 118 -29.96 1.64 -8.10
CA LEU A 118 -29.38 1.37 -6.79
C LEU A 118 -30.38 1.61 -5.65
N SER A 119 -31.44 2.42 -5.79
CA SER A 119 -32.54 2.43 -4.82
C SER A 119 -33.52 1.33 -5.09
N ALA A 120 -33.76 0.88 -6.32
CA ALA A 120 -34.59 -0.29 -6.60
C ALA A 120 -33.83 -1.53 -6.11
N PHE A 121 -32.55 -1.66 -6.44
CA PHE A 121 -31.68 -2.69 -5.87
C PHE A 121 -31.50 -2.53 -4.36
N SER A 122 -31.35 -1.32 -3.82
CA SER A 122 -31.28 -1.08 -2.36
C SER A 122 -32.64 -1.16 -1.68
N GLN A 123 -33.77 -1.04 -2.37
CA GLN A 123 -35.14 -1.18 -1.87
C GLN A 123 -35.52 -2.65 -1.92
N ASP A 124 -35.09 -3.40 -2.94
CA ASP A 124 -35.17 -4.85 -3.01
C ASP A 124 -34.25 -5.50 -1.98
N LEU A 125 -33.01 -5.00 -1.85
CA LEU A 125 -32.15 -5.34 -0.72
C LEU A 125 -32.79 -4.90 0.58
N GLN A 126 -33.32 -3.68 0.71
CA GLN A 126 -33.99 -3.24 1.94
C GLN A 126 -35.24 -4.06 2.23
N ASN A 127 -36.01 -4.54 1.26
CA ASN A 127 -37.22 -5.33 1.52
C ASN A 127 -36.84 -6.75 2.00
N VAL A 128 -35.78 -7.34 1.44
CA VAL A 128 -35.16 -8.59 1.91
C VAL A 128 -34.51 -8.38 3.29
N VAL A 129 -33.79 -7.27 3.44
CA VAL A 129 -33.08 -6.86 4.66
C VAL A 129 -34.03 -6.39 5.74
N GLU A 130 -35.22 -5.85 5.47
CA GLU A 130 -36.21 -5.32 6.43
C GLU A 130 -37.21 -6.41 6.83
N SER A 131 -37.45 -7.39 5.95
CA SER A 131 -37.93 -8.74 6.30
C SER A 131 -37.05 -9.38 7.37
N ASP A 132 -35.74 -9.40 7.15
CA ASP A 132 -34.80 -10.12 8.03
C ASP A 132 -34.30 -9.25 9.21
N LEU A 133 -34.21 -7.91 9.05
CA LEU A 133 -33.89 -6.96 10.13
C LEU A 133 -35.06 -6.78 11.08
N GLN A 134 -36.33 -6.89 10.69
CA GLN A 134 -37.41 -6.80 11.68
C GLN A 134 -37.39 -7.98 12.66
N GLU A 135 -36.81 -9.11 12.26
CA GLU A 135 -36.56 -10.27 13.12
C GLU A 135 -35.35 -10.05 14.06
N GLU A 136 -34.29 -9.36 13.62
CA GLU A 136 -33.09 -9.09 14.44
C GLU A 136 -33.08 -7.74 15.21
N LEU A 137 -33.85 -6.73 14.78
CA LEU A 137 -33.98 -5.42 15.45
C LEU A 137 -34.76 -5.48 16.76
N SER A 138 -35.48 -6.57 17.04
CA SER A 138 -36.03 -6.81 18.38
C SER A 138 -34.95 -6.94 19.45
N GLU A 139 -33.69 -7.19 19.09
CA GLU A 139 -32.69 -7.61 20.09
C GLU A 139 -31.55 -6.62 20.38
N THR A 140 -31.22 -5.64 19.53
CA THR A 140 -30.07 -4.76 19.85
C THR A 140 -30.21 -3.29 19.43
N LYS A 141 -30.37 -2.41 20.43
CA LYS A 141 -30.22 -0.94 20.29
C LYS A 141 -28.88 -0.47 20.85
N SER A 142 -27.99 0.08 20.01
CA SER A 142 -27.39 1.42 20.20
C SER A 142 -26.19 1.75 19.28
N LYS A 143 -26.12 3.05 18.94
CA LYS A 143 -25.07 3.84 18.28
C LYS A 143 -25.07 3.88 16.74
N LYS A 144 -25.30 5.11 16.23
CA LYS A 144 -25.17 5.51 14.81
C LYS A 144 -23.75 5.22 14.31
N LYS A 145 -23.60 4.13 13.57
CA LYS A 145 -22.44 3.86 12.71
C LYS A 145 -22.68 4.47 11.32
N THR A 146 -21.60 4.82 10.62
CA THR A 146 -21.68 5.28 9.22
C THR A 146 -22.24 4.16 8.34
N LYS A 147 -23.13 4.51 7.40
CA LYS A 147 -23.88 3.56 6.55
C LYS A 147 -22.97 2.56 5.81
N THR A 148 -21.76 2.96 5.44
CA THR A 148 -20.76 2.12 4.76
C THR A 148 -20.20 0.99 5.64
N ASP A 149 -19.94 1.26 6.92
CA ASP A 149 -19.40 0.26 7.88
C ASP A 149 -20.45 -0.82 8.21
N MET A 150 -21.74 -0.48 8.12
CA MET A 150 -22.85 -1.44 8.28
C MET A 150 -22.97 -2.38 7.07
N HIS A 151 -22.89 -1.86 5.84
CA HIS A 151 -22.93 -2.69 4.63
C HIS A 151 -21.73 -3.63 4.55
N GLU A 152 -20.53 -3.17 4.92
CA GLU A 152 -19.34 -4.03 4.94
C GLU A 152 -19.45 -5.14 6.00
N LYS A 153 -19.98 -4.83 7.18
CA LYS A 153 -20.23 -5.84 8.23
C LYS A 153 -21.30 -6.84 7.82
N TYR A 154 -22.31 -6.39 7.10
CA TYR A 154 -23.35 -7.27 6.57
C TYR A 154 -22.81 -8.17 5.47
N LEU A 155 -22.08 -7.62 4.49
CA LEU A 155 -21.37 -8.41 3.47
C LEU A 155 -20.41 -9.39 4.14
N ALA A 156 -19.67 -8.95 5.16
CA ALA A 156 -18.80 -9.82 5.94
C ALA A 156 -19.60 -10.96 6.62
N GLY A 157 -20.75 -10.66 7.21
CA GLY A 157 -21.65 -11.65 7.80
C GLY A 157 -22.16 -12.66 6.78
N LEU A 158 -22.63 -12.18 5.62
CA LEU A 158 -23.15 -13.00 4.52
C LEU A 158 -22.07 -13.91 3.91
N LEU A 159 -20.86 -13.37 3.75
CA LEU A 159 -19.70 -14.15 3.29
C LEU A 159 -19.23 -15.16 4.35
N ALA A 160 -19.40 -14.87 5.65
CA ALA A 160 -19.08 -15.79 6.73
C ALA A 160 -20.10 -16.94 6.85
N SER A 161 -21.38 -16.70 6.54
CA SER A 161 -22.42 -17.72 6.54
C SER A 161 -22.36 -18.64 5.31
N GLU A 162 -21.89 -18.13 4.16
CA GLU A 162 -21.88 -18.87 2.90
C GLU A 162 -20.46 -19.04 2.34
N SER A 163 -19.74 -20.07 2.79
CA SER A 163 -18.35 -20.32 2.38
C SER A 163 -18.17 -20.45 0.85
N ASN A 164 -19.18 -20.96 0.15
CA ASN A 164 -19.13 -21.19 -1.29
C ASN A 164 -19.15 -19.87 -2.08
N VAL A 165 -19.79 -18.82 -1.56
CA VAL A 165 -19.90 -17.52 -2.24
C VAL A 165 -18.55 -16.83 -2.34
N ILE A 166 -17.71 -16.93 -1.31
CA ILE A 166 -16.34 -16.39 -1.37
C ILE A 166 -15.55 -17.11 -2.46
N GLU A 167 -15.63 -18.44 -2.55
CA GLU A 167 -14.92 -19.23 -3.56
C GLU A 167 -15.35 -18.85 -4.99
N ASP A 168 -16.62 -18.54 -5.22
CA ASP A 168 -17.14 -18.09 -6.51
C ASP A 168 -16.79 -16.63 -6.85
N LEU A 169 -16.67 -15.77 -5.82
CA LEU A 169 -16.31 -14.36 -5.99
C LEU A 169 -14.81 -14.17 -6.21
N LEU A 170 -13.97 -15.00 -5.59
CA LEU A 170 -12.51 -14.86 -5.63
C LEU A 170 -11.93 -14.78 -7.05
N PRO A 171 -12.31 -15.64 -8.01
CA PRO A 171 -11.85 -15.50 -9.40
C PRO A 171 -12.20 -14.15 -10.01
N LYS A 172 -13.42 -13.65 -9.79
CA LYS A 172 -13.86 -12.36 -10.30
C LYS A 172 -13.07 -11.21 -9.67
N MET A 173 -12.89 -11.25 -8.35
CA MET A 173 -12.10 -10.25 -7.63
C MET A 173 -10.63 -10.30 -8.02
N SER A 174 -10.06 -11.48 -8.27
CA SER A 174 -8.67 -11.64 -8.68
C SER A 174 -8.36 -11.04 -10.06
N SER A 175 -9.38 -10.92 -10.91
CA SER A 175 -9.25 -10.26 -12.22
C SER A 175 -9.28 -8.74 -12.14
N GLN A 176 -9.68 -8.18 -10.99
CA GLN A 176 -9.81 -6.76 -10.76
C GLN A 176 -8.81 -6.28 -9.70
N LEU A 177 -8.35 -5.04 -9.82
CA LEU A 177 -7.49 -4.42 -8.81
C LEU A 177 -8.35 -3.96 -7.62
N VAL A 178 -8.69 -4.88 -6.72
CA VAL A 178 -9.56 -4.60 -5.57
C VAL A 178 -8.73 -4.24 -4.34
N VAL A 179 -9.11 -3.14 -3.67
CA VAL A 179 -8.63 -2.78 -2.34
C VAL A 179 -9.65 -3.29 -1.32
N LEU A 180 -9.23 -4.14 -0.39
CA LEU A 180 -10.13 -4.65 0.64
C LEU A 180 -10.23 -3.67 1.81
N SER A 181 -11.36 -3.68 2.52
CA SER A 181 -11.45 -3.07 3.84
C SER A 181 -10.93 -4.03 4.91
N ASP A 182 -10.69 -3.53 6.12
CA ASP A 182 -10.16 -4.36 7.21
C ASP A 182 -11.10 -5.54 7.54
N ASN A 183 -12.41 -5.32 7.55
CA ASN A 183 -13.36 -6.40 7.83
C ASN A 183 -13.31 -7.49 6.74
N LEU A 184 -13.23 -7.09 5.46
CA LEU A 184 -13.17 -8.03 4.35
C LEU A 184 -11.86 -8.81 4.31
N ARG A 185 -10.72 -8.19 4.67
CA ARG A 185 -9.43 -8.90 4.77
C ARG A 185 -9.46 -10.03 5.80
N GLN A 186 -10.13 -9.80 6.93
CA GLN A 186 -10.25 -10.82 7.99
C GLN A 186 -11.03 -12.05 7.54
N LEU A 187 -11.83 -11.95 6.50
CA LEU A 187 -12.58 -13.06 5.91
C LEU A 187 -11.89 -13.63 4.68
N ILE A 188 -11.47 -12.78 3.76
CA ILE A 188 -10.96 -13.18 2.45
C ILE A 188 -9.54 -13.74 2.56
N TRP A 189 -8.64 -13.12 3.35
CA TRP A 189 -7.26 -13.59 3.41
C TRP A 189 -7.14 -15.02 3.97
N PRO A 190 -7.86 -15.43 5.03
CA PRO A 190 -7.92 -16.82 5.48
C PRO A 190 -8.44 -17.81 4.44
N VAL A 191 -9.44 -17.43 3.64
CA VAL A 191 -9.95 -18.31 2.57
C VAL A 191 -8.88 -18.47 1.48
N CYS A 192 -8.22 -17.38 1.09
CA CYS A 192 -7.13 -17.41 0.10
C CYS A 192 -5.93 -18.25 0.58
N SER A 193 -5.55 -18.17 1.87
CA SER A 193 -4.47 -18.99 2.43
C SER A 193 -4.85 -20.46 2.53
N ALA A 194 -6.10 -20.75 2.93
CA ALA A 194 -6.62 -22.10 3.07
C ALA A 194 -6.79 -22.82 1.73
N ALA A 195 -7.13 -22.11 0.65
CA ALA A 195 -7.26 -22.67 -0.70
C ALA A 195 -5.96 -23.31 -1.22
N LYS A 196 -4.80 -22.99 -0.63
CA LYS A 196 -3.52 -23.65 -0.91
C LYS A 196 -3.28 -24.93 -0.13
N GLU A 197 -3.99 -25.13 0.98
CA GLU A 197 -3.91 -26.37 1.73
C GLU A 197 -4.75 -27.43 1.01
N LYS A 198 -4.13 -28.57 0.65
CA LYS A 198 -4.88 -29.74 0.19
C LYS A 198 -5.95 -30.04 1.23
N SER A 199 -7.19 -30.21 0.79
CA SER A 199 -8.44 -30.39 1.56
C SER A 199 -8.27 -31.23 2.84
N LYS A 200 -7.71 -30.62 3.89
CA LYS A 200 -7.76 -31.15 5.24
C LYS A 200 -9.09 -30.71 5.80
N SER A 201 -9.81 -31.64 6.44
CA SER A 201 -11.15 -31.37 6.95
C SER A 201 -11.18 -30.11 7.83
N LYS A 202 -12.19 -29.26 7.68
CA LYS A 202 -12.49 -28.07 8.52
C LYS A 202 -12.27 -28.30 10.02
N LYS A 203 -12.58 -29.51 10.52
CA LYS A 203 -12.33 -29.94 11.91
C LYS A 203 -10.88 -29.86 12.38
N ASN A 204 -9.90 -29.98 11.49
CA ASN A 204 -8.49 -29.83 11.84
C ASN A 204 -8.10 -28.35 12.00
N PHE A 205 -8.77 -27.45 11.27
CA PHE A 205 -8.52 -26.02 11.34
C PHE A 205 -8.92 -25.47 12.71
N GLU A 206 -10.14 -25.76 13.15
CA GLU A 206 -10.68 -25.36 14.47
C GLU A 206 -9.81 -25.90 15.61
N LYS A 207 -9.42 -27.19 15.56
CA LYS A 207 -8.53 -27.78 16.56
C LYS A 207 -7.17 -27.09 16.65
N VAL A 208 -6.59 -26.69 15.52
CA VAL A 208 -5.30 -25.99 15.50
C VAL A 208 -5.47 -24.57 16.05
N GLN A 209 -6.53 -23.87 15.65
CA GLN A 209 -6.87 -22.55 16.19
C GLN A 209 -7.05 -22.59 17.72
N ASP A 210 -7.82 -23.56 18.23
CA ASP A 210 -8.01 -23.75 19.68
C ASP A 210 -6.70 -23.99 20.41
N LYS A 211 -5.78 -24.74 19.79
CA LYS A 211 -4.44 -24.96 20.34
C LYS A 211 -3.65 -23.65 20.45
N PHE A 212 -3.75 -22.74 19.47
CA PHE A 212 -3.11 -21.42 19.58
C PHE A 212 -3.72 -20.56 20.70
N THR A 213 -5.04 -20.59 20.88
CA THR A 213 -5.69 -19.92 22.01
C THR A 213 -5.24 -20.48 23.35
N GLN A 214 -5.08 -21.81 23.46
CA GLN A 214 -4.52 -22.44 24.66
C GLN A 214 -3.05 -22.06 24.91
N LEU A 215 -2.23 -22.00 23.86
CA LEU A 215 -0.84 -21.57 23.95
C LEU A 215 -0.75 -20.12 24.45
N TYR A 216 -1.61 -19.22 23.97
CA TYR A 216 -1.67 -17.85 24.44
C TYR A 216 -2.01 -17.77 25.93
N ARG A 217 -3.04 -18.50 26.39
CA ARG A 217 -3.39 -18.55 27.82
C ARG A 217 -2.24 -19.07 28.68
N LYS A 218 -1.57 -20.13 28.22
CA LYS A 218 -0.40 -20.69 28.91
C LYS A 218 0.75 -19.68 28.98
N PHE A 219 1.00 -18.99 27.87
CA PHE A 219 2.07 -17.99 27.77
C PHE A 219 1.84 -16.82 28.73
N TYR A 220 0.63 -16.26 28.80
CA TYR A 220 0.31 -15.17 29.75
C TYR A 220 0.23 -15.60 31.21
N SER A 221 0.04 -16.89 31.48
CA SER A 221 0.08 -17.43 32.85
C SER A 221 1.51 -17.71 33.34
N SER A 222 2.52 -17.60 32.47
CA SER A 222 3.92 -17.86 32.80
C SER A 222 4.57 -16.63 33.44
N PRO A 223 5.26 -16.77 34.59
CA PRO A 223 5.97 -15.65 35.22
C PRO A 223 7.20 -15.17 34.41
N ASP A 224 7.75 -16.02 33.52
CA ASP A 224 9.01 -15.77 32.81
C ASP A 224 8.84 -15.16 31.40
N PHE A 225 7.81 -14.32 31.24
CA PHE A 225 7.40 -13.73 29.95
C PHE A 225 8.56 -13.11 29.14
N ASN A 226 9.47 -12.40 29.81
CA ASN A 226 10.56 -11.69 29.15
C ASN A 226 11.75 -12.60 28.77
N GLU A 227 12.06 -13.59 29.60
CA GLU A 227 13.19 -14.50 29.33
C GLU A 227 12.91 -15.37 28.10
N ASP A 228 11.64 -15.77 27.95
CA ASP A 228 11.12 -16.56 26.85
C ASP A 228 11.22 -15.89 25.46
N MET A 229 11.35 -14.56 25.42
CA MET A 229 11.36 -13.76 24.18
C MET A 229 12.70 -13.08 23.88
N LYS A 230 13.77 -13.46 24.59
CA LYS A 230 15.09 -12.82 24.52
C LYS A 230 15.66 -12.67 23.10
N ASN A 231 15.34 -13.59 22.18
CA ASN A 231 15.79 -13.54 20.79
C ASN A 231 14.77 -12.88 19.83
N ILE A 232 13.50 -12.78 20.23
CA ILE A 232 12.42 -12.27 19.38
C ILE A 232 12.30 -10.75 19.53
N ILE A 233 12.31 -10.23 20.77
CA ILE A 233 12.15 -8.80 21.04
C ILE A 233 13.23 -7.96 20.34
N PRO A 234 14.54 -8.30 20.42
CA PRO A 234 15.57 -7.52 19.72
C PRO A 234 15.37 -7.51 18.20
N ALA A 235 14.97 -8.64 17.61
CA ALA A 235 14.72 -8.73 16.18
C ALA A 235 13.50 -7.89 15.74
N VAL A 236 12.43 -7.89 16.53
CA VAL A 236 11.27 -7.02 16.29
C VAL A 236 11.69 -5.55 16.38
N ASN A 237 12.39 -5.17 17.46
CA ASN A 237 12.87 -3.81 17.65
C ASN A 237 13.79 -3.36 16.52
N GLU A 238 14.70 -4.23 16.08
CA GLU A 238 15.60 -3.98 14.95
C GLU A 238 14.81 -3.64 13.69
N VAL A 239 13.79 -4.43 13.33
CA VAL A 239 12.97 -4.16 12.15
C VAL A 239 12.21 -2.83 12.27
N PHE A 240 11.55 -2.56 13.41
CA PHE A 240 10.82 -1.29 13.59
C PHE A 240 11.74 -0.06 13.62
N VAL A 241 13.01 -0.21 14.01
CA VAL A 241 14.00 0.88 14.03
C VAL A 241 14.69 1.04 12.68
N GLU A 242 15.00 -0.05 11.98
CA GLU A 242 15.70 -0.04 10.68
C GLU A 242 14.84 0.62 9.59
N PHE A 243 13.53 0.34 9.56
CA PHE A 243 12.66 0.73 8.45
C PHE A 243 11.75 1.91 8.78
N LYS A 244 12.11 3.11 8.29
CA LYS A 244 11.34 4.35 8.46
C LYS A 244 9.89 4.27 7.94
N CYS A 245 9.61 3.39 6.97
CA CYS A 245 8.23 3.19 6.49
C CYS A 245 7.29 2.63 7.57
N LEU A 246 7.83 2.03 8.64
CA LEU A 246 7.08 1.48 9.77
C LEU A 246 6.91 2.47 10.94
N GLU A 247 7.43 3.70 10.83
CA GLU A 247 7.43 4.67 11.95
C GLU A 247 6.00 4.95 12.47
N SER A 248 5.00 4.99 11.59
CA SER A 248 3.60 5.18 12.00
C SER A 248 3.00 4.01 12.79
N LEU A 249 3.63 2.83 12.73
CA LEU A 249 3.21 1.64 13.50
C LEU A 249 4.08 1.45 14.74
N LYS A 250 5.17 2.20 14.88
CA LYS A 250 6.15 2.05 15.94
C LYS A 250 5.58 2.55 17.26
N SER A 251 5.12 1.61 18.06
CA SER A 251 4.80 1.82 19.46
C SER A 251 5.33 0.63 20.26
N GLU A 252 5.63 0.85 21.54
CA GLU A 252 6.05 -0.24 22.44
C GLU A 252 5.02 -1.38 22.43
N GLU A 253 3.74 -1.02 22.44
CA GLU A 253 2.63 -1.98 22.37
C GLU A 253 2.61 -2.75 21.05
N SER A 254 2.77 -2.07 19.90
CA SER A 254 2.86 -2.74 18.59
C SER A 254 4.06 -3.70 18.51
N MET A 255 5.21 -3.34 19.07
CA MET A 255 6.37 -4.22 19.07
C MET A 255 6.15 -5.43 19.97
N LYS A 256 5.53 -5.21 21.14
CA LYS A 256 5.15 -6.28 22.06
C LYS A 256 4.14 -7.25 21.42
N ILE A 257 3.08 -6.75 20.80
CA ILE A 257 2.08 -7.57 20.11
C ILE A 257 2.75 -8.46 19.05
N CYS A 258 3.59 -7.87 18.20
CA CYS A 258 4.32 -8.59 17.17
C CYS A 258 5.19 -9.71 17.77
N ALA A 259 5.91 -9.42 18.86
CA ALA A 259 6.74 -10.41 19.57
C ALA A 259 5.90 -11.55 20.15
N VAL A 260 4.73 -11.25 20.75
CA VAL A 260 3.80 -12.27 21.27
C VAL A 260 3.32 -13.19 20.16
N VAL A 261 2.85 -12.64 19.04
CA VAL A 261 2.37 -13.43 17.89
C VAL A 261 3.45 -14.38 17.36
N LEU A 262 4.71 -13.90 17.27
CA LEU A 262 5.87 -14.71 16.87
C LEU A 262 6.20 -15.80 17.89
N LYS A 263 6.16 -15.48 19.19
CA LYS A 263 6.43 -16.45 20.26
C LYS A 263 5.39 -17.58 20.27
N LEU A 264 4.12 -17.27 20.01
CA LEU A 264 3.09 -18.30 19.90
C LEU A 264 3.36 -19.27 18.74
N CYS A 265 3.83 -18.76 17.59
CA CYS A 265 4.26 -19.59 16.48
C CYS A 265 5.45 -20.49 16.87
N ASP A 266 6.43 -19.92 17.59
CA ASP A 266 7.60 -20.65 18.10
C ASP A 266 7.19 -21.78 19.05
N MET A 267 6.33 -21.49 20.03
CA MET A 267 5.76 -22.47 20.97
C MET A 267 4.93 -23.56 20.30
N TYR A 268 4.26 -23.24 19.19
CA TYR A 268 3.51 -24.23 18.40
C TYR A 268 4.43 -25.21 17.66
N GLY A 269 5.71 -24.85 17.46
CA GLY A 269 6.72 -25.67 16.79
C GLY A 269 7.34 -25.02 15.55
N ARG A 270 6.94 -23.79 15.20
CA ARG A 270 7.52 -23.02 14.10
C ARG A 270 8.68 -22.18 14.61
N LYS A 271 9.87 -22.79 14.70
CA LYS A 271 11.10 -22.13 15.18
C LYS A 271 11.26 -20.74 14.59
N PHE A 272 11.45 -19.75 15.45
CA PHE A 272 11.60 -18.35 15.07
C PHE A 272 12.70 -18.16 14.00
N GLN A 273 12.40 -17.33 13.01
CA GLN A 273 13.35 -16.83 12.02
C GLN A 273 13.14 -15.33 11.84
N PHE A 274 14.21 -14.56 11.68
CA PHE A 274 14.16 -13.10 11.60
C PHE A 274 13.15 -12.58 10.56
N GLN A 275 13.09 -13.21 9.38
CA GLN A 275 12.16 -12.83 8.31
C GLN A 275 10.68 -12.96 8.68
N PHE A 276 10.32 -13.73 9.72
CA PHE A 276 8.92 -13.88 10.13
C PHE A 276 8.38 -12.59 10.74
N VAL A 277 9.25 -11.71 11.24
CA VAL A 277 8.87 -10.39 11.79
C VAL A 277 8.07 -9.58 10.75
N TYR A 278 8.48 -9.61 9.49
CA TYR A 278 7.77 -8.87 8.43
C TYR A 278 6.32 -9.32 8.27
N SER A 279 6.07 -10.62 8.22
CA SER A 279 4.71 -11.15 8.10
C SER A 279 3.89 -10.90 9.37
N ALA A 280 4.52 -10.99 10.55
CA ALA A 280 3.86 -10.70 11.82
C ALA A 280 3.38 -9.25 11.93
N ILE A 281 4.13 -8.28 11.39
CA ILE A 281 3.73 -6.86 11.35
C ILE A 281 2.43 -6.68 10.55
N VAL A 282 2.28 -7.34 9.40
CA VAL A 282 1.07 -7.20 8.60
C VAL A 282 -0.12 -7.89 9.26
N VAL A 283 0.11 -9.08 9.83
CA VAL A 283 -0.91 -9.82 10.57
C VAL A 283 -1.38 -9.03 11.79
N GLN A 284 -0.49 -8.40 12.56
CA GLN A 284 -0.93 -7.60 13.71
C GLN A 284 -1.74 -6.37 13.27
N GLN A 285 -1.32 -5.71 12.19
CA GLN A 285 -2.03 -4.53 11.68
C GLN A 285 -3.45 -4.92 11.29
N GLN A 286 -3.61 -6.12 10.74
CA GLN A 286 -4.89 -6.58 10.23
C GLN A 286 -5.82 -7.16 11.31
N PHE A 287 -5.30 -7.93 12.27
CA PHE A 287 -6.11 -8.70 13.22
C PHE A 287 -6.05 -8.19 14.66
N LEU A 288 -5.12 -7.28 14.96
CA LEU A 288 -4.84 -6.79 16.33
C LEU A 288 -4.72 -5.26 16.37
N ASN A 289 -5.40 -4.55 15.46
CA ASN A 289 -5.47 -3.09 15.52
C ASN A 289 -6.22 -2.63 16.79
N ASP A 290 -6.09 -1.34 17.14
CA ASP A 290 -6.62 -0.77 18.40
C ASP A 290 -8.11 -1.05 18.66
N ARG A 291 -8.90 -1.35 17.62
CA ARG A 291 -10.32 -1.67 17.74
C ARG A 291 -10.59 -3.11 18.19
N GLN A 292 -9.60 -3.99 18.09
CA GLN A 292 -9.75 -5.45 18.25
C GLN A 292 -8.86 -6.04 19.35
N LYS A 293 -8.05 -5.22 20.03
CA LYS A 293 -7.13 -5.66 21.11
C LYS A 293 -7.81 -6.24 22.36
N ALA A 294 -9.13 -6.12 22.48
CA ALA A 294 -9.86 -6.43 23.72
C ALA A 294 -10.04 -7.94 24.01
N TYR A 295 -9.65 -8.85 23.10
CA TYR A 295 -9.96 -10.27 23.24
C TYR A 295 -8.74 -11.17 23.02
N ASP A 296 -8.41 -11.99 24.03
CA ASP A 296 -7.36 -13.01 24.00
C ASP A 296 -7.43 -13.95 22.79
N GLN A 297 -8.65 -14.23 22.32
CA GLN A 297 -8.91 -15.06 21.14
C GLN A 297 -8.26 -14.49 19.88
N ASN A 298 -8.15 -13.17 19.76
CA ASN A 298 -7.59 -12.51 18.58
C ASN A 298 -6.08 -12.75 18.46
N TYR A 299 -5.35 -12.81 19.57
CA TYR A 299 -3.91 -13.12 19.55
C TYR A 299 -3.65 -14.56 19.08
N GLY A 300 -4.42 -15.51 19.62
CA GLY A 300 -4.37 -16.90 19.19
C GLY A 300 -4.70 -17.03 17.70
N TYR A 301 -5.75 -16.35 17.23
CA TYR A 301 -6.14 -16.36 15.82
C TYR A 301 -5.10 -15.71 14.90
N ALA A 302 -4.55 -14.56 15.29
CA ALA A 302 -3.49 -13.87 14.55
C ALA A 302 -2.24 -14.75 14.42
N ALA A 303 -1.78 -15.38 15.51
CA ALA A 303 -0.64 -16.29 15.47
C ALA A 303 -0.91 -17.55 14.62
N PHE A 304 -2.11 -18.10 14.73
CA PHE A 304 -2.54 -19.19 13.87
C PHE A 304 -2.51 -18.79 12.38
N PHE A 305 -3.05 -17.62 12.04
CA PHE A 305 -3.07 -17.13 10.68
C PHE A 305 -1.65 -16.82 10.15
N LEU A 306 -0.77 -16.29 11.01
CA LEU A 306 0.64 -16.14 10.69
C LEU A 306 1.30 -17.50 10.38
N GLU A 307 1.07 -18.52 11.19
CA GLU A 307 1.57 -19.89 10.93
C GLU A 307 1.15 -20.38 9.55
N GLN A 308 -0.11 -20.19 9.19
CA GLN A 308 -0.62 -20.57 7.87
C GLN A 308 0.11 -19.86 6.74
N ILE A 309 0.25 -18.54 6.81
CA ILE A 309 0.99 -17.77 5.80
C ILE A 309 2.41 -18.31 5.67
N LEU A 310 3.10 -18.50 6.79
CA LEU A 310 4.49 -18.99 6.80
C LEU A 310 4.63 -20.43 6.28
N ARG A 311 3.57 -21.23 6.38
CA ARG A 311 3.55 -22.63 5.92
C ARG A 311 3.17 -22.75 4.44
N THR A 312 2.21 -21.97 3.95
CA THR A 312 1.57 -22.19 2.64
C THR A 312 1.85 -21.09 1.62
N CYS A 313 2.10 -19.86 2.07
CA CYS A 313 2.15 -18.69 1.21
C CYS A 313 3.58 -18.16 1.04
N ALA A 314 4.26 -17.88 2.15
CA ALA A 314 5.53 -17.17 2.17
C ALA A 314 6.60 -17.89 1.33
N PRO A 315 7.27 -17.18 0.40
CA PRO A 315 8.35 -17.78 -0.38
C PRO A 315 9.56 -18.08 0.52
N ASN A 316 10.15 -19.27 0.35
CA ASN A 316 11.43 -19.57 0.98
C ASN A 316 12.58 -18.80 0.32
N SER A 317 13.74 -18.74 0.98
CA SER A 317 14.90 -17.97 0.49
C SER A 317 15.31 -18.31 -0.95
N ASN A 318 15.36 -19.60 -1.31
CA ASN A 318 15.69 -20.04 -2.67
C ASN A 318 14.67 -19.54 -3.70
N ARG A 319 13.38 -19.54 -3.34
CA ARG A 319 12.30 -19.02 -4.18
C ARG A 319 12.43 -17.50 -4.34
N CYS A 320 12.72 -16.76 -3.27
CA CYS A 320 12.95 -15.31 -3.35
C CYS A 320 14.10 -14.96 -4.31
N VAL A 321 15.24 -15.66 -4.23
CA VAL A 321 16.39 -15.45 -5.12
C VAL A 321 16.02 -15.72 -6.58
N LYS A 322 15.26 -16.78 -6.86
CA LYS A 322 14.79 -17.08 -8.23
C LYS A 322 13.87 -16.00 -8.77
N ILE A 323 12.92 -15.52 -7.96
CA ILE A 323 12.02 -14.43 -8.33
C ILE A 323 12.83 -13.15 -8.61
N ALA A 324 13.76 -12.80 -7.72
CA ALA A 324 14.60 -11.60 -7.85
C ALA A 324 15.42 -11.61 -9.15
N LYS A 325 16.11 -12.73 -9.45
CA LYS A 325 16.84 -12.89 -10.72
C LYS A 325 15.91 -12.72 -11.92
N LYS A 326 14.71 -13.31 -11.86
CA LYS A 326 13.77 -13.21 -12.96
C LYS A 326 13.29 -11.78 -13.19
N VAL A 327 13.09 -10.99 -12.14
CA VAL A 327 12.78 -9.56 -12.24
C VAL A 327 13.89 -8.81 -12.96
N SER A 328 15.16 -9.05 -12.60
CA SER A 328 16.29 -8.39 -13.25
C SER A 328 16.45 -8.77 -14.71
N GLU A 329 16.19 -10.03 -15.07
CA GLU A 329 16.11 -10.46 -16.47
C GLU A 329 15.02 -9.68 -17.22
N ILE A 330 13.79 -9.67 -16.68
CA ILE A 330 12.66 -8.96 -17.32
C ILE A 330 12.94 -7.46 -17.43
N LEU A 331 13.56 -6.85 -16.41
CA LEU A 331 13.93 -5.43 -16.44
C LEU A 331 14.90 -5.14 -17.58
N SER A 332 15.89 -6.00 -17.79
CA SER A 332 16.86 -5.85 -18.89
C SER A 332 16.22 -5.94 -20.27
N ASP A 333 15.09 -6.63 -20.40
CA ASP A 333 14.33 -6.71 -21.64
C ASP A 333 13.38 -5.52 -21.82
N VAL A 334 12.65 -5.15 -20.76
CA VAL A 334 11.54 -4.19 -20.82
C VAL A 334 11.99 -2.72 -20.71
N ASP A 335 13.07 -2.45 -19.96
CA ASP A 335 13.60 -1.10 -19.72
C ASP A 335 15.14 -1.12 -19.66
N LYS A 336 15.76 -1.35 -20.81
CA LYS A 336 17.23 -1.39 -20.99
C LYS A 336 17.94 -0.16 -20.43
N GLN A 337 17.30 1.01 -20.49
CA GLN A 337 17.87 2.25 -19.99
C GLN A 337 18.01 2.23 -18.47
N LEU A 338 16.93 1.87 -17.76
CA LEU A 338 16.95 1.74 -16.31
C LEU A 338 17.91 0.64 -15.85
N ASP A 339 17.89 -0.53 -16.51
CA ASP A 339 18.80 -1.64 -16.21
C ASP A 339 20.28 -1.23 -16.37
N SER A 340 20.62 -0.60 -17.50
CA SER A 340 21.98 -0.13 -17.77
C SER A 340 22.44 0.90 -16.74
N GLN A 341 21.57 1.86 -16.39
CA GLN A 341 21.87 2.87 -15.37
C GLN A 341 22.15 2.23 -14.00
N ILE A 342 21.32 1.28 -13.55
CA ILE A 342 21.54 0.59 -12.28
C ILE A 342 22.85 -0.20 -12.32
N LYS A 343 23.10 -0.97 -13.39
CA LYS A 343 24.31 -1.79 -13.54
C LYS A 343 25.57 -0.94 -13.61
N GLU A 344 25.58 0.11 -14.43
CA GLU A 344 26.73 1.02 -14.59
C GLU A 344 27.09 1.63 -13.23
N LYS A 345 26.12 2.25 -12.54
CA LYS A 345 26.38 2.96 -11.28
C LYS A 345 26.72 2.02 -10.12
N MET A 346 26.27 0.77 -10.14
CA MET A 346 26.70 -0.26 -9.18
C MET A 346 28.07 -0.88 -9.49
N LEU A 347 28.55 -0.83 -10.75
CA LEU A 347 29.84 -1.38 -11.15
C LEU A 347 31.02 -0.43 -10.92
N VAL A 348 30.82 0.90 -10.97
CA VAL A 348 31.90 1.91 -10.98
C VAL A 348 32.81 1.88 -9.74
N GLN A 349 32.30 1.57 -8.53
CA GLN A 349 33.16 1.51 -7.33
C GLN A 349 34.12 0.32 -7.30
N HIS A 350 33.91 -0.71 -8.14
CA HIS A 350 34.82 -1.85 -8.19
C HIS A 350 36.12 -1.57 -8.93
N ARG A 351 36.16 -0.56 -9.81
CA ARG A 351 37.41 -0.19 -10.50
C ARG A 351 38.28 0.68 -9.59
N ASP A 352 37.69 1.70 -8.98
CA ASP A 352 38.41 2.61 -8.07
C ASP A 352 38.97 1.89 -6.82
N ALA A 353 38.27 0.88 -6.29
CA ALA A 353 38.75 0.10 -5.14
C ALA A 353 39.82 -0.95 -5.48
N LYS A 354 39.92 -1.36 -6.75
CA LYS A 354 40.90 -2.35 -7.21
C LYS A 354 42.21 -1.67 -7.62
N ASP A 355 42.14 -0.47 -8.18
CA ASP A 355 43.31 0.35 -8.52
C ASP A 355 44.01 0.93 -7.27
N LEU A 356 43.34 0.97 -6.11
CA LEU A 356 43.95 1.31 -4.81
C LEU A 356 44.49 0.10 -4.01
N LYS A 357 44.30 -1.14 -4.48
CA LYS A 357 44.66 -2.37 -3.73
C LYS A 357 45.66 -3.29 -4.45
N GLU A 358 46.53 -2.76 -5.30
CA GLU A 358 47.71 -3.49 -5.78
C GLU A 358 48.89 -3.54 -4.78
N GLY A 359 48.64 -3.25 -3.49
CA GLY A 359 49.59 -3.44 -2.41
C GLY A 359 48.99 -4.23 -1.26
N LYS A 360 49.41 -5.50 -1.12
CA LYS A 360 49.16 -6.46 -0.02
C LYS A 360 47.97 -7.42 -0.21
N SER A 361 48.36 -8.63 -0.60
CA SER A 361 47.63 -9.88 -0.45
C SER A 361 47.18 -10.11 1.00
N ASN A 362 45.87 -10.27 1.21
CA ASN A 362 45.35 -11.18 2.23
C ASN A 362 44.02 -11.76 1.73
N ALA A 363 44.02 -13.09 1.59
CA ALA A 363 42.84 -13.89 1.31
C ALA A 363 41.94 -13.93 2.55
N GLY A 364 40.70 -13.46 2.43
CA GLY A 364 39.70 -13.61 3.48
C GLY A 364 38.49 -12.69 3.30
N LYS A 365 37.35 -13.29 2.92
CA LYS A 365 36.03 -12.69 2.64
C LYS A 365 35.96 -11.82 1.37
N SER A 366 35.64 -12.49 0.26
CA SER A 366 34.92 -11.89 -0.86
C SER A 366 33.66 -11.23 -0.33
N THR A 367 33.68 -9.90 -0.16
CA THR A 367 32.47 -9.09 0.04
C THR A 367 31.58 -9.31 -1.19
N ALA A 368 30.53 -10.12 -1.02
CA ALA A 368 29.56 -10.37 -2.09
C ALA A 368 29.04 -9.02 -2.57
N THR A 369 29.25 -8.73 -3.85
CA THR A 369 28.79 -7.51 -4.49
C THR A 369 27.27 -7.41 -4.36
N GLU A 370 26.78 -6.37 -3.69
CA GLU A 370 25.34 -6.09 -3.58
C GLU A 370 24.80 -5.62 -4.94
N ASN A 371 24.41 -6.57 -5.80
CA ASN A 371 23.70 -6.29 -7.05
C ASN A 371 22.21 -5.99 -6.80
N ILE A 372 21.48 -5.48 -7.80
CA ILE A 372 20.03 -5.26 -7.73
C ILE A 372 19.25 -6.51 -7.27
N ASP A 373 19.70 -7.71 -7.68
CA ASP A 373 19.14 -8.99 -7.25
C ASP A 373 19.11 -9.16 -5.72
N PHE A 374 20.17 -8.68 -5.04
CA PHE A 374 20.27 -8.76 -3.58
C PHE A 374 19.16 -7.94 -2.91
N TYR A 375 18.92 -6.74 -3.42
CA TYR A 375 17.89 -5.86 -2.92
C TYR A 375 16.48 -6.35 -3.24
N LEU A 376 16.25 -6.79 -4.47
CA LEU A 376 14.99 -7.40 -4.88
C LEU A 376 14.69 -8.64 -4.03
N ASN A 377 15.69 -9.46 -3.74
CA ASN A 377 15.55 -10.59 -2.84
C ASN A 377 15.11 -10.14 -1.43
N LYS A 378 15.67 -9.04 -0.88
CA LYS A 378 15.25 -8.47 0.42
C LYS A 378 13.79 -7.96 0.36
N TRP A 379 13.38 -7.32 -0.73
CA TRP A 379 12.00 -6.86 -0.93
C TRP A 379 11.02 -8.04 -0.94
N ILE A 380 11.34 -9.09 -1.71
CA ILE A 380 10.50 -10.27 -1.85
C ILE A 380 10.47 -11.09 -0.55
N SER A 381 11.61 -11.27 0.13
CA SER A 381 11.70 -12.02 1.39
C SER A 381 10.96 -11.33 2.54
N SER A 382 10.85 -10.00 2.49
CA SER A 382 10.06 -9.22 3.45
C SER A 382 8.62 -9.03 3.01
N ALA A 383 8.18 -9.63 1.89
CA ALA A 383 6.86 -9.40 1.28
C ALA A 383 6.53 -7.89 1.20
N PHE A 384 7.53 -7.10 0.83
CA PHE A 384 7.48 -5.64 0.66
C PHE A 384 7.23 -4.82 1.94
N VAL A 385 7.26 -5.43 3.13
CA VAL A 385 7.08 -4.74 4.41
C VAL A 385 8.22 -3.74 4.68
N ALA A 386 9.44 -4.13 4.32
CA ALA A 386 10.61 -3.27 4.45
C ALA A 386 10.59 -2.06 3.50
N VAL A 387 9.64 -2.02 2.55
CA VAL A 387 9.65 -1.05 1.46
C VAL A 387 8.45 -0.14 1.35
N LEU A 388 7.30 -0.56 1.85
CA LEU A 388 6.04 0.18 1.70
C LEU A 388 5.54 0.72 3.03
N LYS A 389 4.87 1.87 2.96
CA LYS A 389 4.09 2.38 4.09
C LYS A 389 2.88 1.47 4.35
N PRO A 390 2.34 1.42 5.58
CA PRO A 390 1.32 0.46 5.99
C PRO A 390 0.06 0.42 5.11
N ASN A 391 -0.43 1.57 4.62
CA ASN A 391 -1.63 1.62 3.78
C ASN A 391 -1.42 0.95 2.41
N PHE A 392 -0.28 1.22 1.78
CA PHE A 392 0.07 0.59 0.49
C PHE A 392 0.44 -0.87 0.67
N LEU A 393 1.04 -1.20 1.82
CA LEU A 393 1.42 -2.57 2.17
C LEU A 393 0.21 -3.50 2.22
N LEU A 394 -0.88 -3.09 2.87
CA LEU A 394 -2.12 -3.88 2.93
C LEU A 394 -2.72 -4.11 1.54
N PHE A 395 -2.69 -3.10 0.67
CA PHE A 395 -3.12 -3.24 -0.72
C PHE A 395 -2.27 -4.27 -1.49
N ILE A 396 -0.94 -4.20 -1.35
CA ILE A 396 -0.06 -5.19 -1.97
C ILE A 396 -0.34 -6.60 -1.45
N TRP A 397 -0.60 -6.74 -0.16
CA TRP A 397 -0.97 -8.02 0.42
C TRP A 397 -2.33 -8.54 -0.07
N ASP A 398 -3.32 -7.66 -0.30
CA ASP A 398 -4.57 -8.03 -0.98
C ASP A 398 -4.26 -8.70 -2.33
N GLN A 399 -3.38 -8.10 -3.14
CA GLN A 399 -2.97 -8.66 -4.43
C GLN A 399 -2.21 -9.99 -4.28
N LEU A 400 -1.33 -10.11 -3.27
CA LEU A 400 -0.64 -11.36 -2.99
C LEU A 400 -1.65 -12.48 -2.67
N PHE A 401 -2.69 -12.21 -1.88
CA PHE A 401 -3.70 -13.22 -1.58
C PHE A 401 -4.56 -13.59 -2.79
N PHE A 402 -5.05 -12.62 -3.55
CA PHE A 402 -5.83 -12.89 -4.76
C PHE A 402 -5.04 -13.67 -5.80
N GLN A 403 -3.75 -13.36 -5.96
CA GLN A 403 -2.84 -14.04 -6.89
C GLN A 403 -2.12 -15.22 -6.25
N LYS A 404 -2.67 -15.76 -5.14
CA LYS A 404 -2.18 -16.96 -4.46
C LYS A 404 -0.67 -16.95 -4.25
N TRP A 405 -0.08 -15.80 -3.94
CA TRP A 405 1.35 -15.64 -3.69
C TRP A 405 2.23 -16.29 -4.77
N GLU A 406 1.81 -16.26 -6.03
CA GLU A 406 2.55 -16.83 -7.16
C GLU A 406 3.81 -16.02 -7.49
N ASN A 407 4.78 -16.62 -8.17
CA ASN A 407 6.02 -15.91 -8.51
C ASN A 407 5.76 -14.66 -9.35
N LYS A 408 4.77 -14.72 -10.24
CA LYS A 408 4.43 -13.66 -11.18
C LYS A 408 4.02 -12.38 -10.45
N ILE A 409 3.15 -12.45 -9.44
CA ILE A 409 2.71 -11.24 -8.73
C ILE A 409 3.86 -10.54 -8.01
N PHE A 410 4.81 -11.29 -7.43
CA PHE A 410 6.03 -10.68 -6.87
C PHE A 410 6.87 -9.98 -7.95
N GLN A 411 6.97 -10.58 -9.15
CA GLN A 411 7.69 -9.97 -10.27
C GLN A 411 7.02 -8.67 -10.72
N ASP A 412 5.70 -8.71 -10.92
CA ASP A 412 4.90 -7.58 -11.37
C ASP A 412 4.98 -6.42 -10.38
N ILE A 413 4.86 -6.69 -9.07
CA ILE A 413 5.01 -5.66 -8.03
C ILE A 413 6.43 -5.09 -8.02
N SER A 414 7.46 -5.94 -8.05
CA SER A 414 8.85 -5.47 -8.08
C SER A 414 9.15 -4.59 -9.29
N LEU A 415 8.70 -4.97 -10.49
CA LEU A 415 8.86 -4.20 -11.72
C LEU A 415 8.08 -2.88 -11.66
N ALA A 416 6.85 -2.89 -11.15
CA ALA A 416 6.05 -1.68 -10.96
C ALA A 416 6.76 -0.70 -10.01
N LEU A 417 7.29 -1.18 -8.88
CA LEU A 417 8.06 -0.34 -7.94
C LEU A 417 9.34 0.21 -8.58
N LEU A 418 10.09 -0.59 -9.34
CA LEU A 418 11.27 -0.12 -10.07
C LEU A 418 10.90 0.94 -11.12
N GLY A 419 9.80 0.74 -11.85
CA GLY A 419 9.28 1.69 -12.83
C GLY A 419 8.85 3.01 -12.20
N LEU A 420 8.16 2.95 -11.05
CA LEU A 420 7.84 4.14 -10.26
C LEU A 420 9.11 4.86 -9.81
N LEU A 421 10.12 4.13 -9.35
CA LEU A 421 11.38 4.70 -8.87
C LEU A 421 12.33 5.17 -9.98
N LYS A 422 11.99 4.92 -11.26
CA LYS A 422 12.84 5.22 -12.43
C LYS A 422 13.39 6.65 -12.43
N PRO A 423 12.61 7.73 -12.22
CA PRO A 423 13.13 9.09 -12.28
C PRO A 423 14.30 9.32 -11.31
N TRP A 424 14.23 8.73 -10.11
CA TRP A 424 15.28 8.84 -9.10
C TRP A 424 16.52 8.01 -9.44
N PHE A 425 16.35 6.83 -10.03
CA PHE A 425 17.46 6.05 -10.57
C PHE A 425 18.21 6.78 -11.68
N MET A 426 17.47 7.45 -12.57
CA MET A 426 18.06 8.24 -13.66
C MET A 426 18.80 9.47 -13.14
N ALA A 427 18.37 10.05 -12.01
CA ALA A 427 19.04 11.17 -11.36
C ALA A 427 20.26 10.77 -10.50
N ALA A 428 20.37 9.49 -10.13
CA ALA A 428 21.44 8.99 -9.28
C ALA A 428 22.80 9.06 -9.98
N LYS A 429 23.82 9.58 -9.29
CA LYS A 429 25.15 9.81 -9.89
C LYS A 429 26.13 8.69 -9.58
N ASN A 430 25.91 7.97 -8.49
CA ASN A 430 26.83 6.97 -7.95
C ASN A 430 26.07 5.82 -7.26
N GLN A 431 26.80 4.79 -6.85
CA GLN A 431 26.25 3.62 -6.14
C GLN A 431 25.48 3.99 -4.88
N ASN A 432 25.96 4.95 -4.08
CA ASN A 432 25.30 5.33 -2.84
C ASN A 432 23.93 5.96 -3.11
N ASP A 433 23.81 6.78 -4.16
CA ASP A 433 22.52 7.34 -4.59
C ASP A 433 21.56 6.23 -5.03
N ILE A 434 22.04 5.25 -5.80
CA ILE A 434 21.26 4.07 -6.20
C ILE A 434 20.80 3.27 -4.98
N GLN A 435 21.68 3.01 -4.02
CA GLN A 435 21.32 2.31 -2.78
C GLN A 435 20.30 3.08 -1.94
N ARG A 436 20.38 4.42 -1.91
CA ARG A 436 19.39 5.29 -1.26
C ARG A 436 18.02 5.21 -1.91
N VAL A 437 17.97 5.07 -3.24
CA VAL A 437 16.71 4.85 -3.97
C VAL A 437 16.13 3.44 -3.65
N ILE A 438 16.99 2.41 -3.56
CA ILE A 438 16.56 0.99 -3.43
C ILE A 438 16.26 0.52 -2.00
N ARG A 439 16.77 1.16 -0.94
CA ARG A 439 16.58 0.73 0.48
C ARG A 439 15.32 1.27 1.19
N PRO A 440 14.32 1.65 0.40
CA PRO A 440 13.18 2.56 0.64
C PRO A 440 13.24 3.64 1.71
N PHE A 441 12.73 4.81 1.29
CA PHE A 441 12.07 5.85 2.08
C PHE A 441 12.75 6.36 3.36
N GLN A 442 14.08 6.53 3.37
CA GLN A 442 14.69 7.48 4.31
C GLN A 442 14.35 8.95 4.01
N PHE A 443 13.74 9.25 2.85
CA PHE A 443 13.35 10.61 2.47
C PHE A 443 12.42 11.25 3.49
N GLU A 444 12.79 12.44 3.93
CA GLU A 444 11.92 13.36 4.67
C GLU A 444 10.69 13.68 3.83
N SER A 445 9.57 13.96 4.51
CA SER A 445 8.21 14.07 3.99
C SER A 445 7.99 15.06 2.83
N LYS A 446 8.99 15.84 2.41
CA LYS A 446 8.80 16.94 1.45
C LYS A 446 8.63 16.52 -0.01
N PHE A 447 9.06 15.32 -0.40
CA PHE A 447 9.06 14.93 -1.82
C PHE A 447 7.78 14.25 -2.32
N PHE A 448 6.92 13.74 -1.42
CA PHE A 448 5.69 13.02 -1.78
C PHE A 448 4.40 13.79 -1.48
N GLU A 449 4.48 15.02 -0.96
CA GLU A 449 3.30 15.91 -0.84
C GLU A 449 2.84 16.46 -2.21
N PHE A 450 3.60 16.26 -3.28
CA PHE A 450 3.30 16.87 -4.59
C PHE A 450 2.86 15.89 -5.70
N SER A 451 2.77 14.58 -5.48
CA SER A 451 2.36 13.67 -6.56
C SER A 451 1.75 12.36 -6.06
N ILE A 452 0.61 12.43 -5.35
CA ILE A 452 -0.52 11.50 -5.44
C ILE A 452 -1.80 12.31 -5.24
#